data_AF-A0A3P7FU17-F1
#
_entry.id   AF-A0A3P7FU17-F1
#
_cell.length_a   1.000
_cell.length_b   1.000
_cell.length_c   1.000
_cell.angle_alpha   90.00
_cell.angle_beta   90.00
_cell.angle_gamma   90.00
#
_symmetry.space_group_name_H-M   'P 1'
#
loop_
_entity.id
_entity.type
_entity.pdbx_description
1 polymer ?
#
loop_
_entity_poly.entity_id
_entity_poly.type
_entity_poly.pdbx_seq_one_letter_code
_entity_poly.pdbx_strand_id
1 'polypeptide(L)'
;MYRYAPRPGCSFEIATCGSPYLFCDARISPHCVAKIKLGGLCTGFEGLDACFNGICVAGRCISGIMPAPFVPQNELPPTLRGEITRQYASRQFTDCFNRMPCCEQWAKEGDCHTNKSPMAKFCAAACGKCRPSFNVSNECADRHVSCKQWKTENQCFGNSGDFMAENCRTSCELCEKPKNTDCQKRKIHLQKFMQSKLQTSNKIDNVKTSNQINDEDKNVVA
;
A
#
# COMPACT_ATOMS: atom_id res chain seq x y z
N MET A 1 -3.87 -9.65 -19.62
CA MET A 1 -3.48 -11.07 -19.72
C MET A 1 -3.74 -11.71 -18.38
N TYR A 2 -4.66 -12.68 -18.29
CA TYR A 2 -4.94 -13.37 -17.02
C TYR A 2 -3.97 -14.56 -16.85
N ARG A 3 -3.52 -14.80 -15.63
CA ARG A 3 -2.82 -16.03 -15.25
C ARG A 3 -3.75 -16.85 -14.37
N TYR A 4 -3.83 -18.14 -14.61
CA TYR A 4 -4.52 -19.08 -13.73
C TYR A 4 -3.74 -19.22 -12.42
N ALA A 5 -4.46 -19.36 -11.31
CA ALA A 5 -3.84 -19.70 -10.04
C ALA A 5 -3.26 -21.13 -10.12
N PRO A 6 -2.12 -21.41 -9.46
CA PRO A 6 -1.60 -22.77 -9.34
C PRO A 6 -2.64 -23.70 -8.73
N ARG A 7 -2.69 -24.97 -9.19
CA ARG A 7 -3.54 -25.99 -8.58
C ARG A 7 -3.06 -26.24 -7.14
N PRO A 8 -3.97 -26.35 -6.14
CA PRO A 8 -3.60 -26.72 -4.78
C PRO A 8 -2.86 -28.06 -4.78
N GLY A 9 -1.71 -28.09 -4.08
CA GLY A 9 -0.90 -29.29 -3.89
C GLY A 9 -0.86 -29.70 -2.43
N CYS A 10 -0.51 -30.96 -2.19
CA CYS A 10 -0.24 -31.50 -0.86
C CYS A 10 0.99 -32.41 -0.93
N SER A 11 1.54 -32.80 0.24
CA SER A 11 2.66 -33.72 0.35
C SER A 11 2.39 -34.77 1.44
N PHE A 12 3.26 -35.77 1.56
CA PHE A 12 3.18 -36.75 2.65
C PHE A 12 3.41 -36.12 4.04
N GLU A 13 4.21 -35.05 4.11
CA GLU A 13 4.47 -34.29 5.34
C GLU A 13 3.31 -33.35 5.68
N ILE A 14 2.72 -32.74 4.64
CA ILE A 14 1.62 -31.77 4.76
C ILE A 14 0.43 -32.34 3.98
N ALA A 15 -0.30 -33.26 4.62
CA ALA A 15 -1.46 -33.94 4.04
C ALA A 15 -2.74 -33.06 4.01
N THR A 16 -2.59 -31.75 3.78
CA THR A 16 -3.69 -30.78 3.66
C THR A 16 -3.62 -30.00 2.35
N CYS A 17 -4.78 -29.61 1.84
CA CYS A 17 -4.93 -28.86 0.60
C CYS A 17 -5.28 -27.38 0.81
N GLY A 18 -5.35 -26.92 2.06
CA GLY A 18 -5.73 -25.55 2.40
C GLY A 18 -7.16 -25.16 2.02
N SER A 19 -8.02 -26.14 1.74
CA SER A 19 -9.43 -25.93 1.36
C SER A 19 -10.32 -26.85 2.18
N PRO A 20 -11.46 -26.35 2.72
CA PRO A 20 -12.41 -27.19 3.43
C PRO A 20 -13.11 -28.20 2.51
N TYR A 21 -13.01 -28.02 1.19
CA TYR A 21 -13.67 -28.84 0.17
C TYR A 21 -12.74 -29.84 -0.53
N LEU A 22 -11.44 -29.78 -0.26
CA LEU A 22 -10.44 -30.67 -0.84
C LEU A 22 -9.76 -31.49 0.25
N PHE A 23 -9.36 -32.71 -0.08
CA PHE A 23 -8.52 -33.56 0.76
C PHE A 23 -7.31 -34.06 -0.02
N CYS A 24 -6.25 -34.42 0.70
CA CYS A 24 -5.04 -34.95 0.08
C CYS A 24 -5.21 -36.45 -0.15
N ASP A 25 -5.23 -36.87 -1.42
CA ASP A 25 -5.12 -38.28 -1.80
C ASP A 25 -3.65 -38.66 -1.94
N ALA A 26 -3.13 -39.36 -0.93
CA ALA A 26 -1.73 -39.79 -0.85
C ALA A 26 -1.50 -41.23 -1.35
N ARG A 27 -2.47 -41.87 -2.02
CA ARG A 27 -2.37 -43.31 -2.38
C ARG A 27 -1.30 -43.63 -3.42
N ILE A 28 -1.04 -42.74 -4.37
CA ILE A 28 -0.08 -42.95 -5.47
C ILE A 28 0.89 -41.78 -5.54
N SER A 29 0.36 -40.58 -5.74
CA SER A 29 1.10 -39.31 -5.69
C SER A 29 0.21 -38.32 -4.96
N PRO A 30 0.70 -37.60 -3.94
CA PRO A 30 -0.12 -36.69 -3.16
C PRO A 30 -0.68 -35.60 -4.06
N HIS A 31 -2.00 -35.57 -4.19
CA HIS A 31 -2.70 -34.55 -4.95
C HIS A 31 -4.02 -34.21 -4.28
N CYS A 32 -4.47 -32.97 -4.50
CA CYS A 32 -5.71 -32.49 -3.93
C CYS A 32 -6.92 -32.89 -4.77
N VAL A 33 -7.88 -33.54 -4.12
CA VAL A 33 -9.12 -34.08 -4.70
C VAL A 33 -10.32 -33.51 -3.95
N ALA A 34 -11.45 -33.34 -4.63
CA ALA A 34 -12.69 -32.86 -4.02
C ALA A 34 -13.26 -33.89 -3.03
N LYS A 35 -13.71 -33.39 -1.88
CA LYS A 35 -14.37 -34.20 -0.86
C LYS A 35 -15.72 -34.73 -1.33
N ILE A 36 -16.07 -35.90 -0.83
CA ILE A 36 -17.30 -36.63 -1.12
C ILE A 36 -18.42 -36.11 -0.22
N LYS A 37 -19.62 -35.93 -0.79
CA LYS A 37 -20.82 -35.49 -0.04
C LYS A 37 -21.28 -36.57 0.95
N LEU A 38 -22.04 -36.17 1.96
CA LEU A 38 -22.73 -37.09 2.88
C LEU A 38 -23.56 -38.12 2.10
N GLY A 39 -23.47 -39.38 2.51
CA GLY A 39 -24.09 -40.54 1.84
C GLY A 39 -23.32 -41.07 0.63
N GLY A 40 -22.30 -40.36 0.14
CA GLY A 40 -21.48 -40.76 -0.99
C GLY A 40 -20.52 -41.92 -0.68
N LEU A 41 -19.99 -42.54 -1.73
CA LEU A 41 -19.09 -43.69 -1.65
C LEU A 41 -17.66 -43.23 -1.38
N CYS A 42 -17.07 -43.67 -0.28
CA CYS A 42 -15.69 -43.36 0.12
C CYS A 42 -14.80 -44.61 0.18
N THR A 43 -15.19 -45.69 -0.50
CA THR A 43 -14.40 -46.92 -0.59
C THR A 43 -13.00 -46.64 -1.16
N GLY A 44 -11.99 -47.18 -0.47
CA GLY A 44 -10.58 -46.94 -0.81
C GLY A 44 -10.02 -45.60 -0.31
N PHE A 45 -10.81 -44.80 0.43
CA PHE A 45 -10.37 -43.60 1.14
C PHE A 45 -10.59 -43.70 2.66
N GLU A 46 -10.63 -44.93 3.18
CA GLU A 46 -10.83 -45.16 4.61
C GLU A 46 -9.64 -44.62 5.42
N GLY A 47 -9.94 -43.91 6.50
CA GLY A 47 -8.93 -43.22 7.33
C GLY A 47 -8.44 -41.87 6.80
N LEU A 48 -8.84 -41.46 5.58
CA LEU A 48 -8.53 -40.13 5.04
C LEU A 48 -9.67 -39.14 5.28
N ASP A 49 -9.38 -37.84 5.16
CA ASP A 49 -10.36 -36.74 5.22
C ASP A 49 -11.22 -36.62 3.94
N ALA A 50 -11.68 -37.75 3.40
CA ALA A 50 -12.33 -37.79 2.09
C ALA A 50 -13.79 -37.30 2.11
N CYS A 51 -14.43 -37.26 3.28
CA CYS A 51 -15.84 -36.92 3.45
C CYS A 51 -16.04 -35.47 3.87
N PHE A 52 -16.93 -34.75 3.21
CA PHE A 52 -17.28 -33.39 3.58
C PHE A 52 -18.16 -33.38 4.83
N ASN A 53 -17.66 -32.76 5.92
CA ASN A 53 -18.32 -32.71 7.24
C ASN A 53 -18.71 -34.09 7.76
N GLY A 54 -17.84 -35.07 7.54
CA GLY A 54 -18.15 -36.45 7.85
C GLY A 54 -16.92 -37.34 7.95
N ILE A 55 -17.16 -38.59 8.29
CA ILE A 55 -16.15 -39.65 8.36
C ILE A 55 -16.54 -40.79 7.42
N CYS A 56 -15.54 -41.45 6.85
CA CYS A 56 -15.77 -42.62 6.00
C CYS A 56 -15.96 -43.85 6.88
N VAL A 57 -17.16 -44.42 6.89
CA VAL A 57 -17.50 -45.62 7.67
C VAL A 57 -18.24 -46.61 6.77
N ALA A 58 -17.78 -47.85 6.73
CA ALA A 58 -18.33 -48.91 5.89
C ALA A 58 -18.50 -48.48 4.42
N GLY A 59 -17.48 -47.81 3.87
CA GLY A 59 -17.48 -47.31 2.48
C GLY A 59 -18.43 -46.14 2.19
N ARG A 60 -19.09 -45.54 3.19
CA ARG A 60 -19.95 -44.35 3.01
C ARG A 60 -19.58 -43.19 3.91
N CYS A 61 -19.76 -41.97 3.39
CA CYS A 61 -19.60 -40.76 4.18
C CYS A 61 -20.80 -40.54 5.10
N ILE A 62 -20.59 -40.61 6.41
CA ILE A 62 -21.60 -40.30 7.42
C ILE A 62 -21.24 -39.00 8.16
N SER A 63 -22.23 -38.31 8.71
CA SER A 63 -22.01 -37.09 9.48
C SER A 63 -21.14 -37.38 10.71
N GLY A 64 -20.07 -36.61 10.90
CA GLY A 64 -19.12 -36.80 11.99
C GLY A 64 -18.29 -35.54 12.23
N ILE A 65 -17.70 -35.43 13.42
CA ILE A 65 -16.81 -34.33 13.76
C ILE A 65 -15.51 -34.53 13.00
N MET A 66 -15.26 -33.68 12.00
CA MET A 66 -13.96 -33.64 11.33
C MET A 66 -12.89 -33.11 12.30
N PRO A 67 -11.65 -33.60 12.21
CA PRO A 67 -10.53 -32.85 12.76
C PRO A 67 -10.48 -31.47 12.07
N ALA A 68 -10.16 -30.41 12.83
CA ALA A 68 -10.01 -29.07 12.28
C ALA A 68 -9.02 -29.10 11.10
N PRO A 69 -9.22 -28.29 10.04
CA PRO A 69 -8.26 -28.21 8.95
C PRO A 69 -6.88 -27.89 9.52
N PHE A 70 -5.87 -28.65 9.10
CA PHE A 70 -4.50 -28.34 9.47
C PHE A 70 -4.18 -26.93 8.99
N VAL A 71 -4.07 -26.00 9.95
CA VAL A 71 -3.47 -24.69 9.72
C VAL A 71 -1.99 -24.90 9.98
N PRO A 72 -1.12 -24.75 8.96
CA PRO A 72 0.31 -24.72 9.23
C PRO A 72 0.58 -23.65 10.30
N GLN A 73 1.03 -24.09 11.47
CA GLN A 73 1.50 -23.18 12.51
C GLN A 73 2.88 -22.67 12.09
N ASN A 74 2.91 -21.79 11.08
CA ASN A 74 4.06 -20.92 10.83
C ASN A 74 4.02 -19.71 11.78
N GLU A 75 3.44 -19.89 12.97
CA GLU A 75 3.50 -18.90 14.03
C GLU A 75 4.96 -18.82 14.51
N LEU A 76 5.60 -17.69 14.22
CA LEU A 76 6.94 -17.38 14.73
C LEU A 76 6.91 -17.48 16.27
N PRO A 77 7.97 -17.98 16.91
CA PRO A 77 8.07 -17.99 18.37
C PRO A 77 7.73 -16.61 18.96
N PRO A 78 7.01 -16.53 20.10
CA PRO A 78 6.56 -15.26 20.67
C PRO A 78 7.69 -14.23 20.85
N THR A 79 8.89 -14.71 21.17
CA THR A 79 10.12 -13.91 21.30
C THR A 79 10.52 -13.25 19.99
N LEU A 80 10.61 -14.03 18.90
CA LEU A 80 10.97 -13.53 17.57
C LEU A 80 9.91 -12.58 17.03
N ARG A 81 8.62 -12.90 17.24
CA ARG A 81 7.52 -12.00 16.88
C ARG A 81 7.61 -10.67 17.64
N GLY A 82 7.92 -10.71 18.94
CA GLY A 82 8.14 -9.52 19.77
C GLY A 82 9.33 -8.68 19.30
N GLU A 83 10.44 -9.33 18.95
CA GLU A 83 11.63 -8.67 18.43
C GLU A 83 11.38 -8.00 17.07
N ILE A 84 10.72 -8.72 16.15
CA ILE A 84 10.28 -8.18 14.86
C ILE A 84 9.38 -6.97 15.09
N THR A 85 8.39 -7.06 15.99
CA THR A 85 7.46 -5.96 16.28
C THR A 85 8.19 -4.74 16.83
N ARG A 86 9.15 -4.94 17.75
CA ARG A 86 10.00 -3.87 18.28
C ARG A 86 10.86 -3.23 17.20
N GLN A 87 11.44 -4.05 16.31
CA GLN A 87 12.23 -3.58 15.18
C GLN A 87 11.38 -2.77 14.20
N TYR A 88 10.18 -3.24 13.85
CA TYR A 88 9.23 -2.53 13.01
C TYR A 88 8.78 -1.21 13.64
N ALA A 89 8.49 -1.19 14.94
CA ALA A 89 8.14 0.03 15.66
C ALA A 89 9.28 1.06 15.63
N SER A 90 10.53 0.61 15.81
CA SER A 90 11.71 1.50 15.71
C SER A 90 11.99 2.00 14.30
N ARG A 91 11.61 1.21 13.28
CA ARG A 91 11.79 1.51 11.85
C ARG A 91 10.51 2.00 11.20
N GLN A 92 9.53 2.45 12.00
CA GLN A 92 8.27 2.91 11.45
C GLN A 92 8.53 4.09 10.52
N PHE A 93 8.18 3.91 9.25
CA PHE A 93 8.34 4.93 8.23
C PHE A 93 7.53 6.16 8.64
N THR A 94 8.24 7.27 8.85
CA THR A 94 7.64 8.56 9.20
C THR A 94 7.53 9.38 7.93
N ASP A 95 6.32 9.51 7.37
CA ASP A 95 6.07 10.36 6.21
C ASP A 95 6.05 11.84 6.59
N CYS A 96 7.24 12.39 6.86
CA CYS A 96 7.42 13.78 7.21
C CYS A 96 8.59 14.37 6.44
N PHE A 97 8.32 14.74 5.19
CA PHE A 97 9.33 15.26 4.28
C PHE A 97 8.91 16.63 3.72
N ASN A 98 9.90 17.49 3.51
CA ASN A 98 9.73 18.60 2.59
C ASN A 98 9.67 18.02 1.17
N ARG A 99 8.79 18.55 0.32
CA ARG A 99 8.56 18.05 -1.04
C ARG A 99 9.32 18.84 -2.09
N MET A 100 9.92 19.96 -1.71
CA MET A 100 10.77 20.77 -2.57
C MET A 100 11.88 21.46 -1.76
N PRO A 101 12.99 21.80 -2.43
CA PRO A 101 14.00 22.70 -1.90
C PRO A 101 13.40 24.05 -1.53
N CYS A 102 14.08 24.75 -0.62
CA CYS A 102 13.71 26.07 -0.07
C CYS A 102 12.67 26.08 1.05
N CYS A 103 12.14 24.93 1.46
CA CYS A 103 11.19 24.88 2.57
C CYS A 103 11.76 25.47 3.87
N GLU A 104 13.03 25.24 4.19
CA GLU A 104 13.68 25.84 5.37
C GLU A 104 13.82 27.36 5.25
N GLN A 105 14.07 27.88 4.04
CA GLN A 105 14.18 29.32 3.79
C GLN A 105 12.81 30.00 3.89
N TRP A 106 11.79 29.46 3.23
CA TRP A 106 10.43 29.99 3.28
C TRP A 106 9.83 29.92 4.69
N ALA A 107 10.19 28.89 5.45
CA ALA A 107 9.81 28.82 6.87
C ALA A 107 10.38 30.00 7.67
N LYS A 108 11.65 30.35 7.47
CA LYS A 108 12.28 31.52 8.11
C LYS A 108 11.69 32.84 7.65
N GLU A 109 11.29 32.94 6.38
CA GLU A 109 10.60 34.12 5.81
C GLU A 109 9.16 34.30 6.30
N GLY A 110 8.62 33.35 7.08
CA GLY A 110 7.27 33.41 7.63
C GLY A 110 6.18 32.86 6.71
N ASP A 111 6.52 32.23 5.59
CA ASP A 111 5.54 31.66 4.66
C ASP A 111 4.69 30.57 5.32
N CYS A 112 5.17 29.88 6.36
CA CYS A 112 4.37 28.92 7.11
C CYS A 112 3.11 29.53 7.74
N HIS A 113 3.15 30.84 8.06
CA HIS A 113 2.04 31.59 8.64
C HIS A 113 1.24 32.35 7.58
N THR A 114 1.91 32.95 6.59
CA THR A 114 1.26 33.74 5.53
C THR A 114 0.64 32.85 4.46
N ASN A 115 1.32 31.78 4.06
CA ASN A 115 0.94 30.86 2.98
C ASN A 115 0.63 29.45 3.51
N LYS A 116 -0.25 29.39 4.53
CA LYS A 116 -0.46 28.22 5.39
C LYS A 116 -0.71 26.90 4.66
N SER A 117 -1.68 26.87 3.74
CA SER A 117 -2.14 25.63 3.08
C SER A 117 -1.05 24.95 2.24
N PRO A 118 -0.42 25.65 1.26
CA PRO A 118 0.66 25.03 0.49
C PRO A 118 1.91 24.77 1.32
N MET A 119 2.27 25.64 2.27
CA MET A 119 3.44 25.38 3.12
C MET A 119 3.22 24.15 4.02
N ALA A 120 2.02 23.95 4.55
CA ALA A 120 1.71 22.73 5.29
C ALA A 120 1.79 21.47 4.41
N LYS A 121 1.46 21.58 3.12
CA LYS A 121 1.47 20.45 2.18
C LYS A 121 2.86 20.11 1.64
N PHE A 122 3.62 21.13 1.24
CA PHE A 122 4.91 20.96 0.57
C PHE A 122 6.10 21.09 1.52
N CYS A 123 5.95 21.82 2.62
CA CYS A 123 7.02 22.13 3.56
C CYS A 123 6.65 21.69 4.98
N ALA A 124 5.98 20.54 5.09
CA ALA A 124 5.43 20.04 6.35
C ALA A 124 6.50 19.91 7.46
N ALA A 125 7.68 19.40 7.12
CA ALA A 125 8.77 19.25 8.07
C ALA A 125 9.36 20.60 8.49
N ALA A 126 9.67 21.50 7.55
CA ALA A 126 10.21 22.83 7.86
C ALA A 126 9.22 23.71 8.64
N CYS A 127 7.93 23.61 8.36
CA CYS A 127 6.86 24.37 9.04
C CYS A 127 6.36 23.71 10.34
N GLY A 128 7.01 22.64 10.82
CA GLY A 128 6.63 21.97 12.06
C GLY A 128 5.24 21.34 12.05
N LYS A 129 4.73 20.94 10.88
CA LYS A 129 3.43 20.25 10.73
C LYS A 129 3.53 18.74 10.98
N CYS A 130 4.74 18.22 11.00
CA CYS A 130 5.06 16.85 11.35
C CYS A 130 6.47 16.81 11.97
N ARG A 131 6.82 15.71 12.64
CA ARG A 131 8.15 15.52 13.22
C ARG A 131 9.01 14.65 12.29
N PRO A 132 10.04 15.19 11.60
CA PRO A 132 10.88 14.40 10.72
C PRO A 132 11.77 13.44 11.52
N SER A 133 12.12 12.29 10.92
CA SER A 133 13.09 11.33 11.47
C SER A 133 14.55 11.70 11.14
N PHE A 134 14.77 12.79 10.40
CA PHE A 134 16.07 13.28 9.97
C PHE A 134 16.31 14.70 10.48
N ASN A 135 17.58 15.12 10.49
CA ASN A 135 17.96 16.48 10.80
C ASN A 135 17.65 17.40 9.60
N VAL A 136 16.67 18.28 9.75
CA VAL A 136 16.27 19.27 8.74
C VAL A 136 17.41 20.21 8.34
N SER A 137 18.34 20.50 9.26
CA SER A 137 19.51 21.34 9.02
C SER A 137 20.61 20.66 8.21
N ASN A 138 20.55 19.33 8.03
CA ASN A 138 21.51 18.63 7.18
C ASN A 138 21.15 18.86 5.71
N GLU A 139 21.99 19.63 5.01
CA GLU A 139 21.83 19.97 3.60
C GLU A 139 22.33 18.88 2.64
N CYS A 140 23.05 17.86 3.11
CA CYS A 140 23.58 16.77 2.28
C CYS A 140 23.33 15.43 2.96
N ALA A 141 22.11 14.91 2.80
CA ALA A 141 21.77 13.57 3.23
C ALA A 141 20.68 12.95 2.35
N ASP A 142 20.70 11.63 2.29
CA ASP A 142 19.55 10.83 1.89
C ASP A 142 18.63 10.65 3.08
N ARG A 143 17.46 11.29 3.01
CA ARG A 143 16.44 11.31 4.04
C ARG A 143 15.44 10.17 3.87
N HIS A 144 15.30 9.63 2.66
CA HIS A 144 14.41 8.52 2.35
C HIS A 144 15.19 7.22 2.12
N VAL A 145 14.71 6.11 2.67
CA VAL A 145 15.37 4.78 2.55
C VAL A 145 15.56 4.33 1.10
N SER A 146 14.63 4.74 0.22
CA SER A 146 14.66 4.40 -1.21
C SER A 146 15.54 5.31 -2.08
N CYS A 147 16.25 6.30 -1.55
CA CYS A 147 17.03 7.24 -2.38
C CYS A 147 18.02 6.56 -3.34
N LYS A 148 18.73 5.52 -2.86
CA LYS A 148 19.67 4.75 -3.69
C LYS A 148 18.96 4.05 -4.85
N GLN A 149 17.78 3.48 -4.60
CA GLN A 149 16.97 2.82 -5.62
C GLN A 149 16.40 3.83 -6.61
N TRP A 150 15.92 4.97 -6.14
CA TRP A 150 15.40 6.01 -7.04
C TRP A 150 16.49 6.64 -7.90
N LYS A 151 17.74 6.70 -7.41
CA LYS A 151 18.90 7.05 -8.24
C LYS A 151 19.08 6.08 -9.41
N THR A 152 19.06 4.77 -9.15
CA THR A 152 19.22 3.75 -10.20
C THR A 152 18.06 3.76 -11.20
N GLU A 153 16.87 4.19 -10.75
CA GLU A 153 15.68 4.41 -11.59
C GLU A 153 15.66 5.79 -12.30
N ASN A 154 16.75 6.57 -12.25
CA ASN A 154 16.86 7.89 -12.87
C ASN A 154 15.82 8.92 -12.39
N GLN A 155 15.34 8.81 -11.15
CA GLN A 155 14.32 9.71 -10.58
C GLN A 155 14.89 11.06 -10.10
N CYS A 156 16.21 11.26 -10.11
CA CYS A 156 16.82 12.50 -9.64
C CYS A 156 16.41 13.76 -10.45
N PHE A 157 15.78 13.57 -11.60
CA PHE A 157 15.41 14.63 -12.54
C PHE A 157 13.94 14.51 -12.98
N GLY A 158 13.45 15.51 -13.74
CA GLY A 158 12.08 15.53 -14.22
C GLY A 158 11.06 15.79 -13.11
N ASN A 159 9.92 15.10 -13.16
CA ASN A 159 8.78 15.35 -12.26
C ASN A 159 9.10 15.09 -10.77
N SER A 160 10.02 14.17 -10.49
CA SER A 160 10.51 13.83 -9.15
C SER A 160 11.69 14.70 -8.71
N GLY A 161 12.26 15.51 -9.62
CA GLY A 161 13.49 16.26 -9.39
C GLY A 161 13.46 17.16 -8.16
N ASP A 162 12.36 17.85 -7.89
CA ASP A 162 12.23 18.68 -6.67
C ASP A 162 12.28 17.83 -5.40
N PHE A 163 11.50 16.74 -5.34
CA PHE A 163 11.50 15.88 -4.17
C PHE A 163 12.88 15.24 -3.93
N MET A 164 13.53 14.80 -5.00
CA MET A 164 14.85 14.17 -4.95
C MET A 164 15.95 15.18 -4.57
N ALA A 165 15.87 16.41 -5.08
CA ALA A 165 16.80 17.49 -4.73
C ALA A 165 16.68 17.94 -3.27
N GLU A 166 15.56 17.68 -2.60
CA GLU A 166 15.36 17.96 -1.18
C GLU A 166 15.70 16.76 -0.27
N ASN A 167 15.41 15.53 -0.71
CA ASN A 167 15.45 14.35 0.16
C ASN A 167 16.51 13.31 -0.19
N CYS A 168 17.10 13.36 -1.38
CA CYS A 168 18.01 12.33 -1.88
C CYS A 168 19.31 12.93 -2.44
N ARG A 169 19.85 13.93 -1.73
CA ARG A 169 20.92 14.78 -2.26
C ARG A 169 22.26 14.07 -2.37
N THR A 170 22.54 13.13 -1.49
CA THR A 170 23.76 12.31 -1.56
C THR A 170 23.66 11.35 -2.74
N SER A 171 22.56 10.62 -2.85
CA SER A 171 22.33 9.70 -3.97
C SER A 171 22.33 10.43 -5.32
N CYS A 172 21.66 11.57 -5.41
CA CYS A 172 21.57 12.37 -6.64
C CYS A 172 22.78 13.30 -6.88
N GLU A 173 23.82 13.25 -6.04
CA GLU A 173 25.06 14.03 -6.22
C GLU A 173 24.83 15.56 -6.26
N LEU A 174 23.86 16.04 -5.47
CA LEU A 174 23.47 17.45 -5.44
C LEU A 174 24.10 18.24 -4.29
N CYS A 175 25.02 17.63 -3.53
CA CYS A 175 25.56 18.22 -2.30
C CYS A 175 26.48 19.42 -2.52
N GLU A 176 27.06 19.59 -3.72
CA GLU A 176 28.00 20.68 -4.00
C GLU A 176 27.35 22.07 -4.08
N LYS A 177 26.04 22.14 -4.35
CA LYS A 177 25.29 23.38 -4.47
C LYS A 177 24.28 23.48 -3.34
N PRO A 178 24.10 24.62 -2.65
CA PRO A 178 23.13 24.72 -1.57
C PRO A 178 21.70 24.53 -2.10
N LYS A 179 20.79 24.06 -1.24
CA LYS A 179 19.39 23.78 -1.63
C LYS A 179 18.62 25.02 -2.06
N ASN A 180 19.08 26.20 -1.62
CA ASN A 180 18.36 27.46 -1.71
C ASN A 180 18.75 28.34 -2.92
N THR A 181 19.47 27.82 -3.92
CA THR A 181 19.91 28.61 -5.09
C THR A 181 18.77 29.22 -5.92
N ASP A 182 17.61 28.54 -5.98
CA ASP A 182 16.52 28.86 -6.93
C ASP A 182 15.16 29.08 -6.26
N CYS A 183 15.14 29.57 -5.02
CA CYS A 183 13.90 29.70 -4.24
C CYS A 183 12.85 30.59 -4.88
N GLN A 184 13.25 31.69 -5.52
CA GLN A 184 12.30 32.58 -6.18
C GLN A 184 11.62 31.91 -7.37
N LYS A 185 12.38 31.18 -8.19
CA LYS A 185 11.85 30.41 -9.33
C LYS A 185 10.87 29.33 -8.86
N ARG A 186 11.22 28.62 -7.78
CA ARG A 186 10.38 27.59 -7.15
C ARG A 186 9.09 28.19 -6.56
N LYS A 187 9.18 29.38 -5.94
CA LYS A 187 8.02 30.09 -5.38
C LYS A 187 7.00 30.46 -6.47
N ILE A 188 7.48 30.99 -7.59
CA ILE A 188 6.64 31.31 -8.76
C ILE A 188 6.00 30.03 -9.34
N HIS A 189 6.76 28.95 -9.49
CA HIS A 189 6.23 27.68 -9.99
C HIS A 189 5.13 27.11 -9.09
N LEU A 190 5.34 27.16 -7.77
CA LEU A 190 4.35 26.73 -6.78
C LEU A 190 3.07 27.57 -6.85
N GLN A 191 3.18 28.89 -6.97
CA GLN A 191 2.03 29.79 -7.11
C GLN A 191 1.22 29.49 -8.38
N LYS A 192 1.88 29.29 -9.53
CA LYS A 192 1.22 28.89 -10.78
C LYS A 192 0.49 27.55 -10.64
N PHE A 193 1.13 26.57 -10.02
CA PHE A 193 0.52 25.26 -9.76
C PHE A 193 -0.71 25.35 -8.85
N MET A 194 -0.70 26.24 -7.86
CA MET A 194 -1.87 26.46 -7.02
C MET A 194 -3.01 27.16 -7.75
N GLN A 195 -2.70 28.15 -8.59
CA GLN A 195 -3.70 28.84 -9.41
C GLN A 195 -4.38 27.90 -10.39
N SER A 196 -3.62 26.98 -11.02
CA SER A 196 -4.22 25.98 -11.92
C SER A 196 -5.16 25.03 -11.17
N LYS A 197 -4.86 24.67 -9.91
CA LYS A 197 -5.75 23.85 -9.09
C LYS A 197 -7.05 24.58 -8.71
N LEU A 198 -6.95 25.86 -8.38
CA LEU A 198 -8.13 26.71 -8.12
C LEU A 198 -9.02 26.81 -9.36
N GLN A 199 -8.43 27.00 -10.55
CA GLN A 199 -9.19 27.01 -11.81
C GLN A 199 -9.86 25.66 -12.09
N THR A 200 -9.19 24.54 -11.82
CA THR A 200 -9.82 23.22 -11.98
C THR A 200 -10.96 23.00 -10.98
N SER A 201 -10.83 23.46 -9.73
CA SER A 201 -11.92 23.40 -8.74
C SER A 201 -13.10 24.25 -9.18
N ASN A 202 -12.86 25.51 -9.57
CA ASN A 202 -13.92 26.40 -10.06
C ASN A 202 -14.60 25.85 -11.32
N LYS A 203 -13.87 25.13 -12.19
CA LYS A 203 -14.45 24.49 -13.38
C LYS A 203 -15.32 23.29 -13.01
N ILE A 204 -14.96 22.51 -12.00
CA ILE A 204 -15.80 21.42 -11.47
C ILE A 204 -17.07 22.00 -10.84
N ASP A 205 -16.96 23.12 -10.12
CA ASP A 205 -18.12 23.79 -9.51
C ASP A 205 -19.03 24.39 -10.60
N ASN A 206 -18.48 24.99 -11.65
CA ASN A 206 -19.28 25.52 -12.77
C ASN A 206 -20.00 24.43 -13.59
N VAL A 207 -19.39 23.25 -13.74
CA VAL A 207 -20.06 22.12 -14.41
C VAL A 207 -21.27 21.63 -13.59
N LYS A 208 -21.26 21.78 -12.26
CA LYS A 208 -22.42 21.43 -11.43
C LYS A 208 -23.55 22.47 -11.53
N THR A 209 -23.24 23.76 -11.65
CA THR A 209 -24.29 24.80 -11.75
C THR A 209 -24.94 24.86 -13.14
N SER A 210 -24.27 24.46 -14.22
CA SER A 210 -24.89 24.46 -15.57
C SER A 210 -25.90 23.32 -15.80
N ASN A 211 -26.02 22.36 -14.89
CA ASN A 211 -26.98 21.24 -15.01
C ASN A 211 -28.30 21.46 -14.24
N GLN A 212 -28.61 22.69 -13.79
CA GLN A 212 -29.84 23.01 -13.05
C GLN A 212 -30.59 24.22 -13.62
N ILE A 213 -30.83 24.27 -14.92
CA ILE A 213 -31.82 25.18 -15.52
C ILE A 213 -32.36 24.45 -16.75
N ASN A 214 -33.59 23.92 -16.70
CA ASN A 214 -34.47 23.57 -17.83
C ASN A 214 -35.62 22.67 -17.33
N ASP A 215 -36.50 23.12 -16.45
CA ASP A 215 -37.74 22.37 -16.14
C ASP A 215 -38.79 23.26 -15.44
N GLU A 216 -39.00 24.48 -15.89
CA GLU A 216 -40.15 25.29 -15.47
C GLU A 216 -40.63 26.10 -16.67
N ASP A 217 -41.40 25.46 -17.55
CA ASP A 217 -42.45 26.15 -18.31
C ASP A 217 -43.24 25.14 -19.16
N LYS A 218 -44.56 25.31 -19.15
CA LYS A 218 -45.62 24.57 -19.88
C LYS A 218 -46.25 23.43 -19.07
N ASN A 219 -47.43 23.69 -18.52
CA ASN A 219 -48.66 23.57 -19.32
C ASN A 219 -49.87 23.87 -18.42
N VAL A 220 -50.25 25.14 -18.36
CA VAL A 220 -51.65 25.53 -18.11
C VAL A 220 -52.35 25.34 -19.44
N VAL A 221 -53.44 24.56 -19.49
CA VAL A 221 -54.64 24.72 -20.35
C VAL A 221 -55.45 23.41 -20.35
N ALA A 222 -56.75 23.60 -20.08
CA ALA A 222 -57.92 22.74 -20.30
C ALA A 222 -58.17 21.58 -19.32
#